data_AF-A0A7I8K2X8-F1
#
_entry.id   AF-A0A7I8K2X8-F1
#
_cell.length_a   1.000
_cell.length_b   1.000
_cell.length_c   1.000
_cell.angle_alpha   90.00
_cell.angle_beta   90.00
_cell.angle_gamma   90.00
#
_symmetry.space_group_name_H-M   'P 1'
#
loop_
_entity.id
_entity.type
_entity.pdbx_description
1 polymer ?
#
loop_
_entity_poly.entity_id
_entity_poly.type
_entity_poly.pdbx_seq_one_letter_code
_entity_poly.pdbx_strand_id
1 'polypeptide(L)'
;MRIEISTQAVRWRLPPVGHLKLNVDGAARGNPGPAGGGDILQDHRGSIILTFSYFYNIQTNTAVEAMAIRDGLLLCEEYNLHDIVVEFDS
;
A
#
# COMPACT_ATOMS: atom_id res chain seq x y z
N MET A 1 13.06 11.74 30.39
CA MET A 1 11.82 11.70 29.58
C MET A 1 11.53 10.24 29.27
N ARG A 2 10.40 9.69 29.75
CA ARG A 2 10.03 8.29 29.53
C ARG A 2 9.01 8.29 28.40
N ILE A 3 9.36 7.72 27.25
CA ILE A 3 8.44 7.58 26.13
C ILE A 3 7.61 6.33 26.43
N GLU A 4 6.33 6.49 26.70
CA GLU A 4 5.39 5.37 26.75
C GLU A 4 5.05 4.99 25.32
N ILE A 5 5.62 3.87 24.86
CA ILE A 5 5.29 3.30 23.56
C ILE A 5 4.07 2.41 23.76
N SER A 6 2.92 2.87 23.24
CA SER A 6 1.70 2.07 23.13
C SER A 6 1.70 1.35 21.77
N THR A 7 1.54 0.03 21.77
CA THR A 7 1.38 -0.77 20.56
C THR A 7 -0.05 -1.28 20.43
N GLN A 8 -0.62 -1.18 19.23
CA GLN A 8 -1.91 -1.76 18.89
C GLN A 8 -1.71 -2.87 17.86
N ALA A 9 -2.27 -4.05 18.13
CA ALA A 9 -2.28 -5.13 17.16
C ALA A 9 -3.26 -4.79 16.03
N VAL A 10 -2.74 -4.58 14.83
CA VAL A 10 -3.54 -4.44 13.60
C VAL A 10 -3.53 -5.78 12.88
N ARG A 11 -4.71 -6.23 12.45
CA ARG A 11 -4.86 -7.45 11.66
C ARG A 11 -5.50 -7.12 10.33
N TRP A 12 -4.79 -7.45 9.25
CA TRP A 12 -5.35 -7.44 7.91
C TRP A 12 -6.52 -8.41 7.81
N ARG A 13 -7.68 -7.88 7.42
CA ARG A 13 -8.90 -8.67 7.18
C ARG A 13 -9.08 -8.84 5.68
N LEU A 14 -9.64 -9.96 5.26
CA LEU A 14 -10.06 -10.12 3.87
C LEU A 14 -11.15 -9.08 3.53
N PRO A 15 -11.19 -8.56 2.29
CA PRO A 15 -12.26 -7.66 1.89
C PRO A 15 -13.61 -8.39 1.82
N PRO A 16 -14.74 -7.66 1.79
CA PRO A 16 -16.05 -8.26 1.53
C PRO A 16 -16.09 -9.04 0.21
N VAL A 17 -17.01 -10.00 0.11
CA VAL A 17 -17.23 -10.72 -1.16
C VAL A 17 -17.56 -9.72 -2.27
N GLY A 18 -16.95 -9.93 -3.45
CA GLY A 18 -17.08 -9.03 -4.61
C GLY A 18 -16.13 -7.84 -4.60
N HIS A 19 -15.36 -7.62 -3.52
CA HIS A 19 -14.36 -6.57 -3.45
C HIS A 19 -12.95 -7.13 -3.62
N LEU A 20 -12.05 -6.26 -4.09
CA LEU A 20 -10.62 -6.48 -4.05
C LEU A 20 -10.01 -5.63 -2.94
N LYS A 21 -8.86 -6.04 -2.45
CA LYS A 21 -8.10 -5.32 -1.44
C LYS A 21 -6.73 -4.98 -1.96
N LEU A 22 -6.43 -3.68 -2.03
CA LEU A 22 -5.17 -3.12 -2.43
C LEU A 22 -4.41 -2.68 -1.17
N ASN A 23 -3.45 -3.49 -0.73
CA ASN A 23 -2.51 -3.12 0.34
C ASN A 23 -1.30 -2.44 -0.29
N VAL A 24 -0.95 -1.25 0.20
CA VAL A 24 0.14 -0.43 -0.34
C VAL A 24 1.11 -0.06 0.78
N ASP A 25 2.39 0.00 0.45
CA ASP A 25 3.45 0.51 1.34
C ASP A 25 4.49 1.29 0.51
N GLY A 26 5.06 2.32 1.12
CA GLY A 26 6.08 3.19 0.59
C GLY A 26 7.13 3.51 1.66
N ALA A 27 8.40 3.25 1.34
CA ALA A 27 9.49 3.46 2.27
C ALA A 27 10.60 4.34 1.68
N ALA A 28 11.16 5.25 2.47
CA ALA A 28 12.36 6.01 2.11
C ALA A 28 13.48 5.88 3.16
N ARG A 29 14.72 5.82 2.68
CA ARG A 29 15.93 5.83 3.52
C ARG A 29 16.38 7.26 3.79
N GLY A 30 15.69 7.92 4.72
CA GLY A 30 15.82 9.34 5.01
C GLY A 30 14.53 10.10 4.69
N ASN A 31 14.47 11.40 4.97
CA ASN A 31 13.28 12.20 4.70
C ASN A 31 13.66 13.64 4.25
N PRO A 32 14.11 13.83 2.99
CA PRO A 32 14.05 12.88 1.88
C PRO A 32 15.24 11.91 1.78
N GLY A 33 15.08 10.82 1.03
CA GLY A 33 16.13 9.84 0.72
C GLY A 33 15.70 8.82 -0.34
N PRO A 34 16.56 7.85 -0.72
CA PRO A 34 16.21 6.81 -1.68
C PRO A 34 14.95 6.06 -1.25
N ALA A 35 13.97 5.98 -2.14
CA ALA A 35 12.62 5.55 -1.82
C ALA A 35 12.06 4.57 -2.86
N GLY A 36 11.28 3.62 -2.37
CA GLY A 36 10.54 2.67 -3.18
C GLY A 36 9.17 2.41 -2.56
N GLY A 37 8.25 1.91 -3.38
CA GLY A 37 6.92 1.54 -2.92
C GLY A 37 6.37 0.40 -3.76
N GLY A 38 5.27 -0.19 -3.33
CA GLY A 38 4.63 -1.30 -4.00
C GLY A 38 3.27 -1.63 -3.43
N ASP A 39 2.64 -2.63 -4.03
CA ASP A 39 1.32 -3.09 -3.59
C ASP A 39 1.17 -4.61 -3.60
N ILE A 40 0.07 -5.05 -3.00
CA ILE A 40 -0.50 -6.38 -3.19
C ILE A 40 -2.01 -6.21 -3.35
N LEU A 41 -2.53 -6.64 -4.50
CA LEU A 41 -3.96 -6.72 -4.77
C LEU A 41 -4.46 -8.16 -4.54
N GLN A 42 -5.45 -8.33 -3.67
CA GLN A 42 -6.03 -9.63 -3.32
C GLN A 42 -7.55 -9.65 -3.50
N ASP A 43 -8.09 -10.83 -3.83
CA ASP A 43 -9.54 -11.06 -3.78
C ASP A 43 -10.05 -11.33 -2.35
N HIS A 44 -11.37 -11.45 -2.21
CA HIS A 44 -12.05 -11.80 -0.95
C HIS A 44 -11.66 -13.18 -0.36
N ARG A 45 -10.91 -14.01 -1.10
CA ARG A 45 -10.38 -15.30 -0.65
C ARG A 45 -8.90 -15.20 -0.25
N GLY A 46 -8.29 -14.02 -0.38
CA GLY A 46 -6.87 -13.78 -0.12
C GLY A 46 -5.96 -14.27 -1.26
N SER A 47 -6.52 -14.57 -2.43
CA SER A 47 -5.72 -14.91 -3.60
C SER A 47 -5.14 -13.63 -4.20
N ILE A 48 -3.83 -13.60 -4.39
CA ILE A 48 -3.15 -12.47 -5.04
C ILE A 48 -3.57 -12.44 -6.51
N ILE A 49 -4.10 -11.29 -6.93
CA ILE A 49 -4.49 -11.01 -8.30
C ILE A 49 -3.35 -10.33 -9.04
N LEU A 50 -2.73 -9.34 -8.40
CA LEU A 50 -1.67 -8.52 -8.98
C LEU A 50 -0.77 -7.93 -7.87
N THR A 51 0.45 -7.59 -8.23
CA THR A 51 1.40 -6.86 -7.38
C THR A 51 2.33 -6.01 -8.26
N PHE A 52 2.76 -4.86 -7.77
CA PHE A 52 3.87 -4.08 -8.33
C PHE A 52 4.87 -3.65 -7.26
N SER A 53 6.05 -3.27 -7.73
CA SER A 53 7.00 -2.48 -6.94
C SER A 53 7.75 -1.53 -7.86
N TYR A 54 8.12 -0.36 -7.35
CA TYR A 54 8.82 0.65 -8.11
C TYR A 54 9.80 1.45 -7.25
N PHE A 55 10.92 1.86 -7.85
CA PHE A 55 11.90 2.75 -7.23
C PHE A 55 11.63 4.20 -7.63
N TYR A 56 11.24 5.03 -6.67
CA TYR A 56 10.80 6.41 -6.88
C TYR A 56 11.91 7.45 -6.74
N ASN A 57 13.19 7.02 -6.78
CA ASN A 57 14.37 7.87 -6.57
C ASN A 57 14.38 8.50 -5.16
N ILE A 58 14.73 9.77 -5.04
CA ILE A 58 14.80 10.47 -3.76
C ILE A 58 13.45 11.08 -3.44
N GLN A 59 12.80 10.62 -2.37
CA GLN A 59 11.49 11.08 -1.94
C GLN A 59 11.41 11.18 -0.41
N THR A 60 10.38 11.86 0.08
CA THR A 60 9.97 11.80 1.49
C THR A 60 9.14 10.53 1.73
N ASN A 61 9.05 10.09 2.99
CA ASN A 61 8.23 8.92 3.36
C ASN A 61 6.78 9.08 2.89
N THR A 62 6.14 10.20 3.24
CA THR A 62 4.74 10.46 2.85
C THR A 62 4.54 10.57 1.34
N ALA A 63 5.53 11.09 0.60
CA ALA A 63 5.41 11.19 -0.85
C ALA A 63 5.43 9.80 -1.49
N VAL A 64 6.37 8.93 -1.10
CA VAL A 64 6.48 7.59 -1.73
C VAL A 64 5.25 6.73 -1.46
N GLU A 65 4.65 6.86 -0.29
CA GLU A 65 3.37 6.23 0.07
C GLU A 65 2.23 6.68 -0.85
N ALA A 66 2.04 8.00 -1.00
CA ALA A 66 1.01 8.54 -1.89
C ALA A 66 1.25 8.15 -3.36
N MET A 67 2.52 8.04 -3.78
CA MET A 67 2.86 7.60 -5.13
C MET A 67 2.56 6.12 -5.35
N ALA A 68 2.88 5.27 -4.38
CA ALA A 68 2.54 3.85 -4.45
C ALA A 68 1.01 3.65 -4.50
N ILE A 69 0.23 4.42 -3.74
CA ILE A 69 -1.25 4.35 -3.77
C ILE A 69 -1.76 4.75 -5.15
N ARG A 70 -1.26 5.86 -5.70
CA ARG A 70 -1.64 6.33 -7.04
C ARG A 70 -1.36 5.26 -8.09
N ASP A 71 -0.16 4.68 -8.08
CA ASP A 71 0.24 3.75 -9.12
C ASP A 71 -0.51 2.41 -9.02
N GLY A 72 -0.80 1.93 -7.79
CA GLY A 72 -1.66 0.76 -7.59
C GLY A 72 -3.10 0.98 -8.07
N LEU A 73 -3.65 2.18 -7.88
CA LEU A 73 -4.97 2.54 -8.40
C LEU A 73 -5.00 2.66 -9.93
N LEU A 74 -3.98 3.28 -10.53
CA LEU A 74 -3.83 3.34 -11.98
C LEU A 74 -3.73 1.94 -12.60
N LEU A 75 -3.03 1.04 -11.92
CA LEU A 75 -2.93 -0.35 -12.35
C LEU A 75 -4.28 -1.08 -12.23
N CYS A 76 -5.05 -0.83 -11.18
CA CYS A 76 -6.42 -1.34 -11.09
C CYS A 76 -7.30 -0.83 -12.25
N GLU A 77 -7.19 0.45 -12.60
CA GLU A 77 -7.92 1.03 -13.73
C GLU A 77 -7.50 0.41 -15.07
N GLU A 78 -6.18 0.25 -15.31
CA GLU A 78 -5.64 -0.36 -16.53
C GLU A 78 -6.19 -1.78 -16.76
N TYR A 79 -6.33 -2.56 -15.69
CA TYR A 79 -6.88 -3.92 -15.73
C TYR A 79 -8.41 -3.97 -15.59
N ASN A 80 -9.08 -2.80 -15.59
CA ASN A 80 -10.54 -2.67 -15.44
C ASN A 80 -11.07 -3.38 -14.19
N LEU A 81 -10.35 -3.25 -13.08
CA LEU A 81 -10.69 -3.79 -11.77
C LEU A 81 -11.45 -2.74 -10.95
N HIS A 82 -12.53 -3.17 -10.31
CA HIS A 82 -13.46 -2.32 -9.58
C HIS A 82 -13.66 -2.80 -8.14
N ASP A 83 -14.39 -2.03 -7.34
CA ASP A 83 -14.72 -2.36 -5.95
C ASP A 83 -13.48 -2.60 -5.07
N ILE A 84 -12.51 -1.67 -5.19
CA ILE A 84 -11.21 -1.72 -4.50
C ILE A 84 -11.31 -1.11 -3.10
N VAL A 85 -10.91 -1.87 -2.08
CA VAL A 85 -10.63 -1.37 -0.73
C VAL A 85 -9.13 -1.11 -0.62
N VAL A 86 -8.74 0.15 -0.42
CA VAL A 86 -7.34 0.54 -0.25
C VAL A 86 -6.96 0.56 1.23
N GLU A 87 -5.80 0.00 1.56
CA GLU A 87 -5.22 0.01 2.91
C GLU A 87 -3.72 0.33 2.85
N PHE A 88 -3.24 1.20 3.73
CA PHE A 88 -1.85 1.65 3.88
C PHE A 88 -1.59 2.01 5.36
N ASP A 89 -0.33 2.09 5.80
CA ASP A 89 0.07 2.22 7.22
C ASP A 89 0.65 3.60 7.62
N SER A 90 0.64 4.57 6.71
CA SER A 90 1.02 5.98 6.93
C SER A 90 -0.06 6.90 7.54
#